data_AF-A0A352JVP5-F1
#
_entry.id   AF-A0A352JVP5-F1
#
_cell.length_a   1.000
_cell.length_b   1.000
_cell.length_c   1.000
_cell.angle_alpha   90.00
_cell.angle_beta   90.00
_cell.angle_gamma   90.00
#
_symmetry.space_group_name_H-M   'P 1'
#
loop_
_entity.id
_entity.type
_entity.pdbx_description
1 polymer ?
#
loop_
_entity_poly.entity_id
_entity_poly.type
_entity_poly.pdbx_seq_one_letter_code
_entity_poly.pdbx_strand_id
1 'polypeptide(L)'
;MNSDSTKYPYIIPYIGVLITVILWLAAPIFHPQRLWGIDHLSYFPAIWSLIYIAVLIILSILIFGKIRITALINIKSGISIWWKQVPQWLRLILAAIIALIVFWLLRDRTKLLGDSFLRIGELGDKGLDRLLNTSAAEPLDYIIHYAIYKYICLPLSLSSTFCYELVSYLAGLIYLWAAWSIARQLKSEKINFWLTFFYLLGWGGVFMFFGYAEEYGLAASALILFTSFVIRYISKGKNIITVSIVFIIGFFLHNLLLILLPSILYMLFIEYKSNRKKAITILAGTVIPVLIWLVISYAKKESGAFLLPSSGTEPGYMLWSSAHIIDIINELFLICPAILVMLLLQQRGKSPTVKSNRLRLVFGLAALSGLVVLVFVDPQLGMARDCDLYALPLLSLNIALFLGVDWSKASTF
;
A
#
# COMPACT_ATOMS: atom_id res chain seq x y z
N MET A 1 38.00 -7.19 -22.10
CA MET A 1 37.95 -6.99 -20.65
C MET A 1 36.52 -7.22 -20.16
N ASN A 2 36.18 -8.46 -19.81
CA ASN A 2 34.94 -8.78 -19.09
C ASN A 2 35.18 -8.38 -17.64
N SER A 3 34.71 -7.18 -17.24
CA SER A 3 34.89 -6.71 -15.88
C SER A 3 34.06 -7.56 -14.93
N ASP A 4 34.73 -8.10 -13.93
CA ASP A 4 34.28 -8.90 -12.77
C ASP A 4 33.27 -8.17 -11.86
N SER A 5 32.46 -7.27 -12.40
CA SER A 5 31.43 -6.48 -11.70
C SER A 5 30.34 -7.33 -11.01
N THR A 6 30.38 -8.66 -11.21
CA THR A 6 29.57 -9.66 -10.53
C THR A 6 30.13 -10.16 -9.21
N LYS A 7 31.35 -9.76 -8.79
CA LYS A 7 31.99 -10.34 -7.58
C LYS A 7 31.36 -9.95 -6.24
N TYR A 8 30.60 -8.86 -6.15
CA TYR A 8 29.99 -8.41 -4.88
C TYR A 8 28.53 -7.97 -5.03
N PRO A 9 27.60 -8.91 -5.36
CA PRO A 9 26.20 -8.56 -5.53
C PRO A 9 25.54 -8.14 -4.21
N TYR A 10 26.09 -8.57 -3.07
CA TYR A 10 25.54 -8.42 -1.72
C TYR A 10 25.73 -7.05 -1.08
N ILE A 11 26.78 -6.30 -1.46
CA ILE A 11 27.15 -5.05 -0.78
C ILE A 11 26.06 -3.98 -0.95
N ILE A 12 25.36 -3.96 -2.09
CA ILE A 12 24.42 -2.90 -2.43
C ILE A 12 23.18 -2.88 -1.51
N PRO A 13 22.47 -3.99 -1.26
CA PRO A 13 21.40 -4.01 -0.26
C PRO A 13 21.86 -3.60 1.13
N TYR A 14 23.06 -4.02 1.54
CA TYR A 14 23.62 -3.61 2.84
C TYR A 14 23.87 -2.11 2.91
N ILE A 15 24.36 -1.49 1.82
CA ILE A 15 24.49 -0.04 1.75
C ILE A 15 23.13 0.63 1.92
N GLY A 16 22.09 0.16 1.22
CA GLY A 16 20.74 0.72 1.35
C GLY A 16 20.20 0.61 2.79
N VAL A 17 20.33 -0.55 3.42
CA VAL A 17 19.91 -0.77 4.81
C VAL A 17 20.73 0.10 5.77
N LEU A 18 22.05 0.17 5.58
CA LEU A 18 22.94 0.97 6.42
C LEU A 18 22.59 2.46 6.31
N ILE A 19 22.33 2.97 5.10
CA ILE A 19 21.90 4.36 4.90
C ILE A 19 20.57 4.60 5.64
N THR A 20 19.58 3.72 5.49
CA THR A 20 18.30 3.87 6.21
C THR A 20 18.49 3.88 7.73
N VAL A 21 19.29 2.97 8.27
CA VAL A 21 19.59 2.91 9.71
C VAL A 21 20.31 4.18 10.19
N ILE A 22 21.30 4.65 9.44
CA ILE A 22 22.01 5.91 9.76
C ILE A 22 21.03 7.08 9.76
N LEU A 23 20.15 7.17 8.76
CA LEU A 23 19.16 8.24 8.67
C LEU A 23 18.22 8.23 9.88
N TRP A 24 17.72 7.06 10.30
CA TRP A 24 16.84 6.97 11.47
C TRP A 24 17.54 7.26 12.80
N LEU A 25 18.82 6.89 12.94
CA LEU A 25 19.60 7.21 14.15
C LEU A 25 20.01 8.68 14.20
N ALA A 26 20.23 9.30 13.04
CA ALA A 26 20.64 10.70 12.94
C ALA A 26 19.45 11.67 13.02
N ALA A 27 18.27 11.30 12.51
CA ALA A 27 17.11 12.18 12.44
C ALA A 27 16.70 12.84 13.78
N PRO A 28 16.73 12.16 14.94
CA PRO A 28 16.41 12.80 16.22
C PRO A 28 17.34 13.96 16.58
N ILE A 29 18.56 13.99 16.03
CA ILE A 29 19.57 15.02 16.27
C ILE A 29 19.29 16.27 15.41
N PHE A 30 18.66 16.10 14.25
CA PHE A 30 18.46 17.16 13.25
C PHE A 30 16.98 17.55 13.13
N HIS A 31 16.61 18.71 13.69
CA HIS A 31 15.31 19.38 13.49
C HIS A 31 14.10 18.40 13.35
N PRO A 32 13.68 17.73 14.44
CA PRO A 32 12.69 16.65 14.38
C PRO A 32 11.36 17.07 13.72
N GLN A 33 11.01 18.36 13.79
CA GLN A 33 9.81 18.92 13.18
C GLN A 33 9.78 18.82 11.64
N ARG A 34 10.93 18.71 10.97
CA ARG A 34 11.03 18.65 9.50
C ARG A 34 11.38 17.26 8.98
N LEU A 35 11.75 16.31 9.85
CA LEU A 35 12.14 14.95 9.46
C LEU A 35 11.16 13.90 10.02
N TRP A 36 9.89 14.25 10.15
CA TRP A 36 8.86 13.45 10.84
C TRP A 36 8.70 12.02 10.29
N GLY A 37 8.94 11.78 8.99
CA GLY A 37 8.87 10.44 8.40
C GLY A 37 10.11 9.58 8.69
N ILE A 38 11.25 10.21 8.91
CA ILE A 38 12.52 9.56 9.23
C ILE A 38 12.72 9.42 10.75
N ASP A 39 12.20 10.37 11.52
CA ASP A 39 12.32 10.46 12.97
C ASP A 39 11.25 9.64 13.72
N HIS A 40 10.49 8.78 13.04
CA HIS A 40 9.40 8.03 13.67
C HIS A 40 9.83 7.15 14.87
N LEU A 41 11.13 6.78 14.94
CA LEU A 41 11.69 6.03 16.07
C LEU A 41 11.90 6.87 17.33
N SER A 42 11.88 8.20 17.26
CA SER A 42 12.02 9.08 18.43
C SER A 42 10.77 9.06 19.33
N TYR A 43 9.62 8.70 18.76
CA TYR A 43 8.36 8.55 19.48
C TYR A 43 8.26 7.25 20.30
N PHE A 44 9.23 6.35 20.16
CA PHE A 44 9.31 5.11 20.94
C PHE A 44 10.37 5.22 22.05
N PRO A 45 10.18 4.53 23.19
CA PRO A 45 11.25 4.39 24.18
C PRO A 45 12.50 3.81 23.53
N ALA A 46 13.67 4.36 23.84
CA ALA A 46 14.94 4.05 23.16
C ALA A 46 15.23 2.55 23.04
N ILE A 47 14.86 1.75 24.04
CA ILE A 47 15.04 0.30 24.03
C ILE A 47 14.29 -0.36 22.85
N TRP A 48 13.07 0.08 22.54
CA TRP A 48 12.27 -0.46 21.44
C TRP A 48 12.83 -0.05 20.09
N SER A 49 13.30 1.18 19.96
CA SER A 49 13.98 1.67 18.75
C SER A 49 15.26 0.89 18.47
N LEU A 50 16.06 0.60 19.51
CA LEU A 50 17.28 -0.23 19.40
C LEU A 50 16.94 -1.68 19.03
N ILE A 51 15.91 -2.27 19.65
CA ILE A 51 15.44 -3.63 19.30
C ILE A 51 15.02 -3.68 17.84
N TYR A 52 14.24 -2.68 17.38
CA TYR A 52 13.77 -2.60 16.00
C TYR A 52 14.94 -2.53 15.00
N ILE A 53 15.92 -1.66 15.25
CA ILE A 53 17.13 -1.54 14.42
C ILE A 53 17.94 -2.84 14.42
N ALA A 54 18.14 -3.46 15.59
CA ALA A 54 18.85 -4.72 15.70
C ALA A 54 18.16 -5.83 14.89
N VAL A 55 16.84 -5.93 14.99
CA VAL A 55 16.04 -6.88 14.22
C VAL A 55 16.19 -6.64 12.72
N LEU A 56 16.16 -5.38 12.26
CA LEU A 56 16.33 -5.08 10.84
C LEU A 56 17.73 -5.40 10.31
N ILE A 57 18.77 -5.12 11.09
CA ILE A 57 20.15 -5.49 10.73
C ILE A 57 20.26 -7.01 10.64
N ILE A 58 19.76 -7.74 11.63
CA ILE A 58 19.76 -9.20 11.64
C ILE A 58 18.99 -9.73 10.43
N LEU A 59 17.76 -9.26 10.19
CA LEU A 59 16.96 -9.67 9.03
C LEU A 59 17.66 -9.38 7.71
N SER A 60 18.34 -8.23 7.59
CA SER A 60 19.11 -7.88 6.40
C SER A 60 20.30 -8.83 6.20
N ILE A 61 21.01 -9.19 7.28
CA ILE A 61 22.09 -10.19 7.24
C ILE A 61 21.53 -11.56 6.84
N LEU A 62 20.37 -11.95 7.35
CA LEU A 62 19.74 -13.24 7.04
C LEU A 62 19.19 -13.30 5.61
N ILE A 63 18.66 -12.18 5.08
CA ILE A 63 18.07 -12.11 3.72
C ILE A 63 19.16 -11.98 2.65
N PHE A 64 20.17 -11.14 2.89
CA PHE A 64 21.19 -10.82 1.89
C PHE A 64 22.54 -11.52 2.14
N GLY A 65 22.72 -12.17 3.29
CA GLY A 65 23.98 -12.80 3.64
C GLY A 65 24.07 -14.22 3.14
N LYS A 66 25.31 -14.72 3.04
CA LYS A 66 25.58 -16.15 2.75
C LYS A 66 25.25 -17.08 3.92
N ILE A 67 24.78 -16.54 5.05
CA ILE A 67 24.39 -17.32 6.21
C ILE A 67 23.12 -18.07 5.85
N ARG A 68 23.28 -19.29 5.36
CA ARG A 68 22.15 -20.20 5.13
C ARG A 68 21.40 -20.32 6.44
N ILE A 69 20.14 -19.93 6.43
CA ILE A 69 19.18 -20.10 7.53
C ILE A 69 18.85 -21.60 7.71
N THR A 70 19.77 -22.52 7.44
CA THR A 70 19.58 -23.96 7.66
C THR A 70 19.32 -24.27 9.13
N ALA A 71 19.87 -23.48 10.07
CA ALA A 71 19.64 -23.65 11.50
C ALA A 71 18.17 -23.35 11.93
N LEU A 72 17.57 -22.22 11.50
CA LEU A 72 16.15 -21.93 11.82
C LEU A 72 15.20 -22.83 11.01
N ILE A 73 15.62 -23.30 9.83
CA ILE A 73 14.84 -24.25 9.01
C ILE A 73 14.74 -25.63 9.69
N ASN A 74 15.69 -26.02 10.54
CA ASN A 74 15.61 -27.29 11.28
C ASN A 74 14.60 -27.28 12.44
N ILE A 75 14.12 -26.10 12.87
CA ILE A 75 12.98 -25.99 13.81
C ILE A 75 11.65 -26.45 13.15
N LYS A 76 11.65 -26.67 11.81
CA LYS A 76 10.45 -27.07 11.04
C LYS A 76 9.93 -28.47 11.37
N SER A 77 10.62 -29.33 12.12
CA SER A 77 10.17 -30.72 12.26
C SER A 77 8.89 -30.86 13.09
N GLY A 78 8.70 -30.13 14.20
CA GLY A 78 7.49 -30.29 15.03
C GLY A 78 6.27 -29.54 14.51
N ILE A 79 6.37 -28.20 14.43
CA ILE A 79 5.24 -27.32 14.13
C ILE A 79 4.75 -27.51 12.69
N SER A 80 5.65 -27.75 11.73
CA SER A 80 5.24 -27.88 10.33
C SER A 80 4.51 -29.20 10.05
N ILE A 81 4.78 -30.27 10.82
CA ILE A 81 4.07 -31.55 10.68
C ILE A 81 2.65 -31.39 11.19
N TRP A 82 2.47 -30.86 12.41
CA TRP A 82 1.14 -30.62 12.97
C TRP A 82 0.33 -29.65 12.11
N TRP A 83 0.93 -28.54 11.67
CA TRP A 83 0.27 -27.55 10.81
C TRP A 83 -0.11 -28.10 9.42
N LYS A 84 0.54 -29.14 8.93
CA LYS A 84 0.15 -29.80 7.67
C LYS A 84 -1.06 -30.71 7.85
N GLN A 85 -1.30 -31.24 9.04
CA GLN A 85 -2.47 -32.08 9.36
C GLN A 85 -3.75 -31.26 9.55
N VAL A 86 -3.63 -29.98 9.95
CA VAL A 86 -4.77 -29.08 10.09
C VAL A 86 -5.38 -28.76 8.70
N PRO A 87 -6.69 -28.97 8.49
CA PRO A 87 -7.34 -28.68 7.21
C PRO A 87 -7.16 -27.21 6.82
N GLN A 88 -7.06 -26.94 5.52
CA GLN A 88 -6.72 -25.60 5.01
C GLN A 88 -7.68 -24.51 5.49
N TRP A 89 -8.99 -24.79 5.55
CA TRP A 89 -9.99 -23.80 5.99
C TRP A 89 -9.77 -23.41 7.47
N LEU A 90 -9.45 -24.36 8.35
CA LEU A 90 -9.21 -24.09 9.75
C LEU A 90 -7.93 -23.26 9.95
N ARG A 91 -6.88 -23.52 9.16
CA ARG A 91 -5.67 -22.68 9.15
C ARG A 91 -5.94 -21.24 8.76
N LEU A 92 -6.84 -21.02 7.81
CA LEU A 92 -7.23 -19.66 7.40
C LEU A 92 -8.02 -18.96 8.51
N ILE A 93 -8.93 -19.67 9.19
CA ILE A 93 -9.67 -19.12 10.34
C ILE A 93 -8.70 -18.78 11.48
N LEU A 94 -7.80 -19.69 11.84
CA LEU A 94 -6.81 -19.43 12.89
C LEU A 94 -5.90 -18.24 12.54
N ALA A 95 -5.44 -18.15 11.29
CA ALA A 95 -4.66 -17.02 10.83
C ALA A 95 -5.46 -15.70 10.88
N ALA A 96 -6.74 -15.71 10.53
CA ALA A 96 -7.62 -14.54 10.63
C ALA A 96 -7.83 -14.13 12.10
N ILE A 97 -8.08 -15.08 13.01
CA ILE A 97 -8.22 -14.81 14.44
C ILE A 97 -6.93 -14.19 14.99
N ILE A 98 -5.77 -14.76 14.67
CA ILE A 98 -4.46 -14.21 15.09
C ILE A 98 -4.29 -12.78 14.56
N ALA A 99 -4.61 -12.54 13.29
CA ALA A 99 -4.52 -11.20 12.70
C ALA A 99 -5.44 -10.20 13.41
N LEU A 100 -6.70 -10.58 13.70
CA LEU A 100 -7.65 -9.73 14.43
C LEU A 100 -7.15 -9.40 15.84
N ILE A 101 -6.58 -10.39 16.55
CA ILE A 101 -5.97 -10.16 17.87
C ILE A 101 -4.83 -9.14 17.77
N VAL A 102 -3.95 -9.29 16.76
CA VAL A 102 -2.83 -8.36 16.54
C VAL A 102 -3.35 -6.95 16.21
N PHE A 103 -4.33 -6.83 15.32
CA PHE A 103 -4.93 -5.53 14.99
C PHE A 103 -5.57 -4.86 16.20
N TRP A 104 -6.28 -5.63 17.03
CA TRP A 104 -6.93 -5.12 18.23
C TRP A 104 -5.93 -4.71 19.34
N LEU A 105 -4.86 -5.47 19.53
CA LEU A 105 -3.83 -5.18 20.54
C LEU A 105 -3.02 -3.93 20.18
N LEU A 106 -2.71 -3.76 18.90
CA LEU A 106 -1.95 -2.64 18.36
C LEU A 106 -2.84 -1.52 17.84
N ARG A 107 -4.12 -1.50 18.22
CA ARG A 107 -5.07 -0.53 17.70
C ARG A 107 -4.66 0.91 18.00
N ASP A 108 -4.94 1.80 17.05
CA ASP A 108 -4.76 3.23 17.20
C ASP A 108 -5.63 3.75 18.35
N ARG A 109 -4.96 4.32 19.35
CA ARG A 109 -5.58 4.94 20.51
C ARG A 109 -5.66 6.46 20.39
N THR A 110 -4.90 7.04 19.48
CA THR A 110 -4.76 8.48 19.29
C THR A 110 -5.49 8.87 18.01
N LYS A 111 -6.81 9.08 18.12
CA LYS A 111 -7.68 9.49 17.00
C LYS A 111 -7.46 10.95 16.53
N LEU A 112 -6.25 11.48 16.75
CA LEU A 112 -5.85 12.86 16.46
C LEU A 112 -5.16 13.00 15.09
N LEU A 113 -4.89 11.89 14.40
CA LEU A 113 -4.36 11.89 13.04
C LEU A 113 -5.51 12.04 12.03
N GLY A 114 -5.28 12.84 11.00
CA GLY A 114 -6.27 13.17 9.97
C GLY A 114 -7.54 13.80 10.53
N ASP A 115 -8.66 13.37 9.98
CA ASP A 115 -10.04 13.76 10.26
C ASP A 115 -10.80 12.69 11.07
N SER A 116 -10.10 11.76 11.72
CA SER A 116 -10.71 10.61 12.44
C SER A 116 -11.90 10.99 13.34
N PHE A 117 -11.79 12.03 14.15
CA PHE A 117 -12.91 12.49 15.00
C PHE A 117 -14.10 13.01 14.20
N LEU A 118 -13.84 13.74 13.11
CA LEU A 118 -14.87 14.22 12.20
C LEU A 118 -15.59 13.02 11.57
N ARG A 119 -14.85 12.04 11.02
CA ARG A 119 -15.41 10.84 10.40
C ARG A 119 -16.28 10.02 11.35
N ILE A 120 -15.83 9.87 12.60
CA ILE A 120 -16.58 9.18 13.67
C ILE A 120 -17.89 9.92 14.01
N GLY A 121 -17.87 11.25 14.09
CA GLY A 121 -19.05 12.07 14.39
C GLY A 121 -20.06 12.08 13.24
N GLU A 122 -19.59 12.25 12.00
CA GLU A 122 -20.44 12.29 10.81
C GLU A 122 -21.25 11.01 10.58
N LEU A 123 -20.74 9.86 11.03
CA LEU A 123 -21.42 8.58 10.93
C LEU A 123 -22.72 8.54 11.76
N GLY A 124 -22.71 9.20 12.92
CA GLY A 124 -23.86 9.32 13.81
C GLY A 124 -24.82 10.43 13.38
N ASP A 125 -24.27 11.58 12.98
CA ASP A 125 -25.05 12.81 12.87
C ASP A 125 -25.62 13.06 11.47
N LYS A 126 -24.86 12.75 10.42
CA LYS A 126 -25.21 13.15 9.03
C LYS A 126 -25.92 12.06 8.25
N GLY A 127 -25.67 10.79 8.56
CA GLY A 127 -26.20 9.66 7.80
C GLY A 127 -26.01 9.81 6.29
N LEU A 128 -27.03 9.47 5.49
CA LEU A 128 -26.91 9.52 4.02
C LEU A 128 -26.74 10.94 3.44
N ASP A 129 -27.00 12.00 4.21
CA ASP A 129 -26.77 13.37 3.75
C ASP A 129 -25.28 13.64 3.46
N ARG A 130 -24.38 13.02 4.25
CA ARG A 130 -22.93 13.12 4.04
C ARG A 130 -22.54 12.68 2.62
N LEU A 131 -23.13 11.59 2.12
CA LEU A 131 -22.83 11.03 0.80
C LEU A 131 -23.13 12.02 -0.33
N LEU A 132 -24.24 12.75 -0.23
CA LEU A 132 -24.70 13.64 -1.29
C LEU A 132 -23.97 15.00 -1.28
N ASN A 133 -23.56 15.46 -0.09
CA ASN A 133 -23.09 16.82 0.09
C ASN A 133 -21.58 16.95 0.39
N THR A 134 -20.94 15.92 0.94
CA THR A 134 -19.57 16.04 1.48
C THR A 134 -18.61 14.93 1.03
N SER A 135 -19.06 13.67 1.00
CA SER A 135 -18.23 12.47 0.81
C SER A 135 -18.10 12.04 -0.66
N ALA A 136 -17.72 12.97 -1.53
CA ALA A 136 -17.60 12.72 -2.97
C ALA A 136 -16.43 11.80 -3.36
N ALA A 137 -15.40 11.69 -2.50
CA ALA A 137 -14.20 10.94 -2.82
C ALA A 137 -14.27 9.47 -2.41
N GLU A 138 -15.16 9.10 -1.48
CA GLU A 138 -15.20 7.81 -0.79
C GLU A 138 -16.64 7.25 -0.63
N PRO A 139 -17.49 7.28 -1.68
CA PRO A 139 -18.93 7.03 -1.54
C PRO A 139 -19.27 5.62 -1.05
N LEU A 140 -18.63 4.59 -1.59
CA LEU A 140 -18.94 3.20 -1.23
C LEU A 140 -18.37 2.85 0.13
N ASP A 141 -17.19 3.38 0.47
CA ASP A 141 -16.58 3.17 1.78
C ASP A 141 -17.48 3.75 2.88
N TYR A 142 -17.97 4.98 2.69
CA TYR A 142 -18.92 5.59 3.61
C TYR A 142 -20.24 4.80 3.71
N ILE A 143 -20.81 4.34 2.59
CA ILE A 143 -22.03 3.52 2.61
C ILE A 143 -21.83 2.25 3.43
N ILE A 144 -20.67 1.58 3.29
CA ILE A 144 -20.35 0.38 4.05
C ILE A 144 -20.27 0.69 5.54
N HIS A 145 -19.54 1.74 5.93
CA HIS A 145 -19.44 2.17 7.33
C HIS A 145 -20.82 2.52 7.89
N TYR A 146 -21.62 3.30 7.17
CA TYR A 146 -22.95 3.72 7.62
C TYR A 146 -23.91 2.53 7.74
N ALA A 147 -23.88 1.59 6.80
CA ALA A 147 -24.70 0.40 6.86
C ALA A 147 -24.33 -0.48 8.06
N ILE A 148 -23.03 -0.72 8.30
CA ILE A 148 -22.56 -1.50 9.45
C ILE A 148 -22.94 -0.78 10.75
N TYR A 149 -22.74 0.53 10.82
CA TYR A 149 -23.10 1.30 12.00
C TYR A 149 -24.60 1.23 12.29
N LYS A 150 -25.44 1.54 11.30
CA LYS A 150 -26.90 1.62 11.44
C LYS A 150 -27.55 0.27 11.73
N TYR A 151 -27.12 -0.79 11.05
CA TYR A 151 -27.80 -2.08 11.09
C TYR A 151 -27.13 -3.10 12.03
N ILE A 152 -25.90 -2.86 12.48
CA ILE A 152 -25.16 -3.79 13.36
C ILE A 152 -24.75 -3.08 14.66
N CYS A 153 -23.99 -1.99 14.59
CA CYS A 153 -23.42 -1.38 15.79
C CYS A 153 -24.49 -0.70 16.66
N LEU A 154 -25.34 0.13 16.07
CA LEU A 154 -26.36 0.90 16.78
C LEU A 154 -27.38 -0.01 17.51
N PRO A 155 -27.95 -1.07 16.89
CA PRO A 155 -28.84 -2.01 17.60
C PRO A 155 -28.16 -2.75 18.77
N LEU A 156 -26.84 -2.92 18.71
CA LEU A 156 -26.04 -3.56 19.75
C LEU A 156 -25.47 -2.54 20.76
N SER A 157 -25.86 -1.27 20.69
CA SER A 157 -25.32 -0.18 21.52
C SER A 157 -23.79 -0.02 21.44
N LEU A 158 -23.21 -0.36 20.29
CA LEU A 158 -21.79 -0.20 20.00
C LEU A 158 -21.53 1.20 19.41
N SER A 159 -20.39 1.80 19.75
CA SER A 159 -20.04 3.16 19.31
C SER A 159 -19.68 3.23 17.82
N SER A 160 -19.79 4.42 17.22
CA SER A 160 -19.31 4.68 15.86
C SER A 160 -17.79 4.47 15.74
N THR A 161 -17.02 4.75 16.79
CA THR A 161 -15.59 4.40 16.86
C THR A 161 -15.37 2.91 16.68
N PHE A 162 -16.12 2.06 17.40
CA PHE A 162 -16.00 0.61 17.24
C PHE A 162 -16.38 0.16 15.82
N CYS A 163 -17.35 0.82 15.18
CA CYS A 163 -17.71 0.55 13.79
C CYS A 163 -16.53 0.78 12.83
N TYR A 164 -15.86 1.93 12.90
CA TYR A 164 -14.66 2.20 12.10
C TYR A 164 -13.55 1.20 12.39
N GLU A 165 -13.33 0.89 13.67
CA GLU A 165 -12.32 -0.09 14.06
C GLU A 165 -12.59 -1.46 13.45
N LEU A 166 -13.85 -1.93 13.52
CA LEU A 166 -14.26 -3.20 12.93
C LEU A 166 -14.02 -3.23 11.41
N VAL A 167 -14.41 -2.19 10.68
CA VAL A 167 -14.20 -2.12 9.23
C VAL A 167 -12.72 -2.08 8.88
N SER A 168 -11.91 -1.31 9.62
CA SER A 168 -10.45 -1.29 9.49
C SER A 168 -9.83 -2.69 9.68
N TYR A 169 -10.26 -3.46 10.68
CA TYR A 169 -9.79 -4.82 10.89
C TYR A 169 -10.18 -5.76 9.75
N LEU A 170 -11.42 -5.65 9.26
CA LEU A 170 -11.92 -6.45 8.13
C LEU A 170 -11.17 -6.13 6.83
N ALA A 171 -10.88 -4.84 6.60
CA ALA A 171 -10.00 -4.41 5.51
C ALA A 171 -8.62 -5.07 5.63
N GLY A 172 -8.03 -5.05 6.82
CA GLY A 172 -6.77 -5.73 7.11
C GLY A 172 -6.78 -7.22 6.74
N LEU A 173 -7.85 -7.95 7.05
CA LEU A 173 -7.98 -9.36 6.66
C LEU A 173 -8.01 -9.55 5.14
N ILE A 174 -8.73 -8.69 4.42
CA ILE A 174 -8.77 -8.70 2.95
C ILE A 174 -7.36 -8.43 2.39
N TYR A 175 -6.68 -7.42 2.91
CA TYR A 175 -5.30 -7.08 2.56
C TYR A 175 -4.36 -8.28 2.77
N LEU A 176 -4.36 -8.90 3.96
CA LEU A 176 -3.51 -10.05 4.29
C LEU A 176 -3.77 -11.23 3.35
N TRP A 177 -5.03 -11.54 3.05
CA TRP A 177 -5.38 -12.60 2.11
C TRP A 177 -4.86 -12.32 0.69
N ALA A 178 -5.00 -11.08 0.24
CA ALA A 178 -4.56 -10.66 -1.08
C ALA A 178 -3.02 -10.59 -1.19
N ALA A 179 -2.32 -10.09 -0.17
CA ALA A 179 -0.86 -10.14 -0.08
C ALA A 179 -0.34 -11.59 -0.09
N TRP A 180 -0.99 -12.49 0.66
CA TRP A 180 -0.70 -13.92 0.62
C TRP A 180 -0.92 -14.53 -0.78
N SER A 181 -2.01 -14.14 -1.44
CA SER A 181 -2.31 -14.56 -2.82
C SER A 181 -1.25 -14.07 -3.80
N ILE A 182 -0.78 -12.82 -3.70
CA ILE A 182 0.31 -12.27 -4.52
C ILE A 182 1.58 -13.08 -4.31
N ALA A 183 1.97 -13.30 -3.05
CA ALA A 183 3.17 -14.07 -2.70
C ALA A 183 3.13 -15.50 -3.28
N ARG A 184 1.96 -16.16 -3.26
CA ARG A 184 1.81 -17.48 -3.90
C ARG A 184 1.95 -17.43 -5.42
N GLN A 185 1.40 -16.40 -6.06
CA GLN A 185 1.46 -16.25 -7.50
C GLN A 185 2.88 -15.94 -7.98
N LEU A 186 3.59 -15.05 -7.30
CA LEU A 186 4.97 -14.69 -7.65
C LEU A 186 5.99 -15.81 -7.39
N LYS A 187 5.62 -16.86 -6.65
CA LYS A 187 6.43 -18.07 -6.53
C LYS A 187 6.70 -18.74 -7.89
N SER A 188 5.78 -18.65 -8.85
CA SER A 188 6.04 -19.19 -10.21
C SER A 188 7.13 -18.42 -10.95
N GLU A 189 7.37 -17.17 -10.56
CA GLU A 189 8.45 -16.32 -11.06
C GLU A 189 9.74 -16.48 -10.24
N LYS A 190 9.87 -17.56 -9.45
CA LYS A 190 11.00 -17.87 -8.56
C LYS A 190 11.24 -16.82 -7.46
N ILE A 191 10.26 -15.96 -7.18
CA ILE A 191 10.34 -15.01 -6.07
C ILE A 191 9.98 -15.73 -4.77
N ASN A 192 10.74 -15.47 -3.70
CA ASN A 192 10.49 -16.07 -2.40
C ASN A 192 9.13 -15.61 -1.84
N PHE A 193 8.33 -16.58 -1.40
CA PHE A 193 7.00 -16.36 -0.83
C PHE A 193 7.02 -15.44 0.39
N TRP A 194 7.84 -15.75 1.39
CA TRP A 194 7.90 -15.00 2.64
C TRP A 194 8.45 -13.61 2.43
N LEU A 195 9.47 -13.46 1.58
CA LEU A 195 9.99 -12.17 1.20
C LEU A 195 8.90 -11.28 0.60
N THR A 196 8.13 -11.81 -0.37
CA THR A 196 7.03 -11.06 -0.98
C THR A 196 5.98 -10.67 0.05
N PHE A 197 5.56 -11.63 0.88
CA PHE A 197 4.51 -11.40 1.86
C PHE A 197 4.92 -10.35 2.89
N PHE A 198 6.09 -10.49 3.53
CA PHE A 198 6.57 -9.54 4.53
C PHE A 198 6.99 -8.20 3.94
N TYR A 199 7.44 -8.14 2.68
CA TYR A 199 7.68 -6.87 2.00
C TYR A 199 6.39 -6.05 1.85
N LEU A 200 5.28 -6.69 1.46
CA LEU A 200 3.98 -6.03 1.39
C LEU A 200 3.51 -5.58 2.78
N LEU A 201 3.73 -6.40 3.82
CA LEU A 201 3.45 -6.00 5.21
C LEU A 201 4.37 -4.89 5.74
N GLY A 202 5.51 -4.67 5.12
CA GLY A 202 6.45 -3.59 5.46
C GLY A 202 6.09 -2.23 4.85
N TRP A 203 4.96 -2.13 4.15
CA TRP A 203 4.41 -0.85 3.69
C TRP A 203 3.91 -0.03 4.88
N GLY A 204 4.28 1.25 4.96
CA GLY A 204 3.96 2.10 6.12
C GLY A 204 2.47 2.24 6.38
N GLY A 205 1.63 2.30 5.32
CA GLY A 205 0.18 2.41 5.47
C GLY A 205 -0.53 1.17 6.06
N VAL A 206 0.21 0.12 6.42
CA VAL A 206 -0.35 -1.03 7.16
C VAL A 206 -0.97 -0.60 8.49
N PHE A 207 -0.57 0.54 9.07
CA PHE A 207 -1.21 1.09 10.28
C PHE A 207 -2.73 1.33 10.12
N MET A 208 -3.22 1.55 8.89
CA MET A 208 -4.64 1.76 8.60
C MET A 208 -5.54 0.60 9.03
N PHE A 209 -4.97 -0.60 9.20
CA PHE A 209 -5.69 -1.81 9.60
C PHE A 209 -5.77 -2.02 11.11
N PHE A 210 -5.22 -1.08 11.90
CA PHE A 210 -5.17 -1.15 13.35
C PHE A 210 -6.24 -0.23 13.95
N GLY A 211 -7.45 -0.25 13.40
CA GLY A 211 -8.55 0.55 13.93
C GLY A 211 -8.47 2.05 13.62
N TYR A 212 -7.71 2.41 12.58
CA TYR A 212 -7.62 3.77 12.08
C TYR A 212 -8.97 4.21 11.48
N ALA A 213 -9.46 5.39 11.87
CA ALA A 213 -10.85 5.79 11.64
C ALA A 213 -11.00 6.71 10.42
N GLU A 214 -10.52 6.24 9.27
CA GLU A 214 -10.54 6.95 7.98
C GLU A 214 -10.91 6.00 6.84
N GLU A 215 -11.36 6.56 5.71
CA GLU A 215 -11.86 5.82 4.54
C GLU A 215 -10.77 5.34 3.55
N TYR A 216 -9.59 4.96 4.05
CA TYR A 216 -8.48 4.48 3.21
C TYR A 216 -8.26 2.96 3.30
N GLY A 217 -8.68 2.32 4.39
CA GLY A 217 -8.38 0.90 4.65
C GLY A 217 -8.96 -0.05 3.59
N LEU A 218 -10.25 0.11 3.24
CA LEU A 218 -10.86 -0.73 2.20
C LEU A 218 -10.28 -0.43 0.82
N ALA A 219 -9.96 0.82 0.52
CA ALA A 219 -9.28 1.19 -0.72
C ALA A 219 -7.88 0.55 -0.84
N ALA A 220 -7.07 0.55 0.22
CA ALA A 220 -5.78 -0.14 0.25
C ALA A 220 -5.93 -1.64 -0.03
N SER A 221 -6.95 -2.24 0.59
CA SER A 221 -7.30 -3.65 0.40
C SER A 221 -7.73 -3.95 -1.05
N ALA A 222 -8.52 -3.07 -1.65
CA ALA A 222 -8.93 -3.16 -3.05
C ALA A 222 -7.75 -3.01 -4.02
N LEU A 223 -6.78 -2.13 -3.74
CA LEU A 223 -5.55 -1.97 -4.55
C LEU A 223 -4.70 -3.25 -4.53
N ILE A 224 -4.52 -3.87 -3.37
CA ILE A 224 -3.77 -5.13 -3.28
C ILE A 224 -4.54 -6.32 -3.87
N LEU A 225 -5.88 -6.34 -3.75
CA LEU A 225 -6.72 -7.27 -4.50
C LEU A 225 -6.56 -7.10 -6.01
N PHE A 226 -6.64 -5.85 -6.48
CA PHE A 226 -6.43 -5.49 -7.88
C PHE A 226 -5.07 -6.03 -8.35
N THR A 227 -4.01 -5.78 -7.58
CA THR A 227 -2.66 -6.28 -7.84
C THR A 227 -2.64 -7.81 -7.99
N SER A 228 -3.27 -8.53 -7.05
CA SER A 228 -3.42 -9.99 -7.11
C SER A 228 -4.10 -10.44 -8.41
N PHE A 229 -5.18 -9.78 -8.85
CA PHE A 229 -5.88 -10.15 -10.09
C PHE A 229 -5.13 -9.75 -11.36
N VAL A 230 -4.42 -8.63 -11.37
CA VAL A 230 -3.52 -8.23 -12.46
C VAL A 230 -2.44 -9.30 -12.69
N ILE A 231 -1.81 -9.78 -11.62
CA ILE A 231 -0.82 -10.86 -11.72
C ILE A 231 -1.43 -12.12 -12.31
N ARG A 232 -2.65 -12.52 -11.88
CA ARG A 232 -3.37 -13.66 -12.48
C ARG A 232 -3.67 -13.45 -13.95
N TYR A 233 -4.15 -12.27 -14.32
CA TYR A 233 -4.49 -11.93 -15.70
C TYR A 233 -3.26 -11.99 -16.60
N ILE A 234 -2.15 -11.35 -16.22
CA ILE A 234 -0.92 -11.37 -17.02
C ILE A 234 -0.29 -12.76 -17.07
N SER A 235 -0.35 -13.51 -15.97
CA SER A 235 0.30 -14.82 -15.87
C SER A 235 -0.45 -15.92 -16.64
N LYS A 236 -1.78 -15.88 -16.62
CA LYS A 236 -2.67 -16.95 -17.11
C LYS A 236 -3.58 -16.53 -18.26
N GLY A 237 -3.60 -15.26 -18.65
CA GLY A 237 -4.48 -14.71 -19.69
C GLY A 237 -5.96 -14.70 -19.32
N LYS A 238 -6.31 -14.80 -18.03
CA LYS A 238 -7.70 -15.01 -17.60
C LYS A 238 -8.28 -13.80 -16.87
N ASN A 239 -9.50 -13.46 -17.28
CA ASN A 239 -10.48 -12.68 -16.52
C ASN A 239 -10.13 -11.20 -16.24
N ILE A 240 -9.88 -10.41 -17.30
CA ILE A 240 -9.79 -8.94 -17.25
C ILE A 240 -11.08 -8.28 -16.69
N ILE A 241 -12.23 -8.96 -16.77
CA ILE A 241 -13.49 -8.48 -16.21
C ILE A 241 -13.37 -8.36 -14.69
N THR A 242 -12.84 -9.39 -14.00
CA THR A 242 -12.62 -9.31 -12.55
C THR A 242 -11.64 -8.20 -12.16
N VAL A 243 -10.57 -8.00 -12.94
CA VAL A 243 -9.64 -6.88 -12.69
C VAL A 243 -10.38 -5.54 -12.78
N SER A 244 -11.26 -5.39 -13.76
CA SER A 244 -12.05 -4.17 -13.99
C SER A 244 -13.10 -3.95 -12.91
N ILE A 245 -13.80 -5.00 -12.47
CA ILE A 245 -14.75 -4.94 -11.35
C ILE A 245 -14.05 -4.51 -10.07
N VAL A 246 -12.89 -5.10 -9.74
CA VAL A 246 -12.14 -4.73 -8.54
C VAL A 246 -11.63 -3.29 -8.63
N PHE A 247 -11.23 -2.82 -9.81
CA PHE A 247 -10.90 -1.41 -10.02
C PHE A 247 -12.11 -0.49 -9.78
N ILE A 248 -13.29 -0.81 -10.32
CA ILE A 248 -14.50 -0.01 -10.11
C ILE A 248 -14.87 0.04 -8.63
N ILE A 249 -14.88 -1.11 -7.96
CA ILE A 249 -15.13 -1.19 -6.52
C ILE A 249 -14.10 -0.35 -5.76
N GLY A 250 -12.81 -0.51 -6.07
CA GLY A 250 -11.73 0.27 -5.47
C GLY A 250 -11.90 1.78 -5.68
N PHE A 251 -12.24 2.21 -6.90
CA PHE A 251 -12.50 3.61 -7.21
C PHE A 251 -13.66 4.18 -6.40
N PHE A 252 -14.75 3.43 -6.23
CA PHE A 252 -15.88 3.90 -5.42
C PHE A 252 -15.61 3.78 -3.91
N LEU A 253 -14.72 2.89 -3.47
CA LEU A 253 -14.22 2.90 -2.09
C LEU A 253 -13.41 4.19 -1.86
N HIS A 254 -12.51 4.53 -2.79
CA HIS A 254 -11.87 5.83 -2.81
C HIS A 254 -11.41 6.23 -4.22
N ASN A 255 -11.83 7.41 -4.67
CA ASN A 255 -11.54 7.95 -6.00
C ASN A 255 -10.03 8.10 -6.26
N LEU A 256 -9.18 8.11 -5.22
CA LEU A 256 -7.73 8.18 -5.36
C LEU A 256 -7.18 6.94 -6.08
N LEU A 257 -7.90 5.82 -6.07
CA LEU A 257 -7.57 4.66 -6.88
C LEU A 257 -7.70 4.90 -8.39
N LEU A 258 -8.11 6.10 -8.84
CA LEU A 258 -7.98 6.56 -10.21
C LEU A 258 -6.52 6.51 -10.72
N ILE A 259 -5.52 6.50 -9.82
CA ILE A 259 -4.11 6.24 -10.18
C ILE A 259 -3.91 4.90 -10.92
N LEU A 260 -4.83 3.94 -10.76
CA LEU A 260 -4.78 2.63 -11.43
C LEU A 260 -5.37 2.68 -12.85
N LEU A 261 -5.98 3.80 -13.26
CA LEU A 261 -6.62 3.92 -14.57
C LEU A 261 -5.64 3.71 -15.72
N PRO A 262 -4.42 4.29 -15.75
CA PRO A 262 -3.46 4.02 -16.83
C PRO A 262 -3.09 2.54 -16.94
N SER A 263 -2.99 1.84 -15.80
CA SER A 263 -2.75 0.40 -15.73
C SER A 263 -3.91 -0.41 -16.35
N ILE A 264 -5.16 -0.06 -16.02
CA ILE A 264 -6.37 -0.65 -16.63
C ILE A 264 -6.41 -0.41 -18.14
N LEU A 265 -6.18 0.83 -18.58
CA LEU A 265 -6.23 1.19 -20.00
C LEU A 265 -5.18 0.41 -20.80
N TYR A 266 -3.97 0.25 -20.27
CA TYR A 266 -2.94 -0.57 -20.90
C TYR A 266 -3.34 -2.06 -20.99
N MET A 267 -3.94 -2.62 -19.95
CA MET A 267 -4.43 -4.02 -20.01
C MET A 267 -5.59 -4.19 -21.00
N LEU A 268 -6.50 -3.21 -21.08
CA LEU A 268 -7.57 -3.21 -22.07
C LEU A 268 -7.02 -3.04 -23.49
N PHE A 269 -5.91 -2.32 -23.67
CA PHE A 269 -5.21 -2.27 -24.96
C PHE A 269 -4.61 -3.63 -25.35
N ILE A 270 -4.05 -4.38 -24.39
CA ILE A 270 -3.62 -5.77 -24.65
C ILE A 270 -4.84 -6.63 -25.03
N GLU A 271 -5.93 -6.55 -24.27
CA GLU A 271 -7.14 -7.31 -24.55
C GLU A 271 -7.72 -6.93 -25.92
N TYR A 272 -7.71 -5.65 -26.30
CA TYR A 272 -8.21 -5.14 -27.57
C TYR A 272 -7.50 -5.79 -28.78
N LYS A 273 -6.18 -5.98 -28.67
CA LYS A 273 -5.40 -6.69 -29.71
C LYS A 273 -5.80 -8.15 -29.88
N SER A 274 -6.39 -8.77 -28.85
CA SER A 274 -6.84 -10.17 -28.89
C SER A 274 -8.35 -10.32 -29.15
N ASN A 275 -9.17 -9.45 -28.59
CA ASN A 275 -10.63 -9.47 -28.66
C ASN A 275 -11.20 -8.05 -28.49
N ARG A 276 -11.29 -7.34 -29.62
CA ARG A 276 -11.78 -5.96 -29.70
C ARG A 276 -13.15 -5.75 -29.05
N LYS A 277 -14.13 -6.59 -29.36
CA LYS A 277 -15.51 -6.44 -28.84
C LYS A 277 -15.52 -6.50 -27.31
N LYS A 278 -14.88 -7.52 -26.74
CA LYS A 278 -14.78 -7.69 -25.29
C LYS A 278 -14.06 -6.51 -24.63
N ALA A 279 -12.94 -6.05 -25.20
CA ALA A 279 -12.21 -4.91 -24.66
C ALA A 279 -13.04 -3.62 -24.64
N ILE A 280 -13.78 -3.32 -25.73
CA ILE A 280 -14.67 -2.15 -25.81
C ILE A 280 -15.81 -2.25 -24.79
N THR A 281 -16.45 -3.42 -24.66
CA THR A 281 -17.50 -3.62 -23.67
C THR A 281 -17.00 -3.38 -22.25
N ILE A 282 -15.81 -3.91 -21.91
CA ILE A 282 -15.22 -3.70 -20.59
C ILE A 282 -14.80 -2.24 -20.40
N LEU A 283 -14.20 -1.61 -21.41
CA LEU A 283 -13.84 -0.19 -21.37
C LEU A 283 -15.07 0.67 -21.08
N ALA A 284 -16.17 0.46 -21.81
CA ALA A 284 -17.43 1.16 -21.58
C ALA A 284 -17.97 0.90 -20.17
N GLY A 285 -18.01 -0.37 -19.73
CA GLY A 285 -18.48 -0.74 -18.39
C GLY A 285 -17.58 -0.28 -17.23
N THR A 286 -16.36 0.18 -17.52
CA THR A 286 -15.37 0.60 -16.49
C THR A 286 -15.18 2.10 -16.47
N VAL A 287 -14.92 2.71 -17.62
CA VAL A 287 -14.56 4.13 -17.72
C VAL A 287 -15.80 5.02 -17.66
N ILE A 288 -16.92 4.62 -18.28
CA ILE A 288 -18.13 5.46 -18.29
C ILE A 288 -18.67 5.69 -16.87
N PRO A 289 -18.84 4.67 -16.00
CA PRO A 289 -19.30 4.90 -14.64
C PRO A 289 -18.37 5.80 -13.82
N VAL A 290 -17.06 5.63 -13.99
CA VAL A 290 -16.03 6.47 -13.34
C VAL A 290 -16.18 7.93 -13.78
N LEU A 291 -16.28 8.18 -15.09
CA LEU A 291 -16.43 9.54 -15.62
C LEU A 291 -17.76 10.18 -15.19
N ILE A 292 -18.87 9.42 -15.25
CA ILE A 292 -20.18 9.91 -14.80
C ILE A 292 -20.11 10.31 -13.33
N TRP A 293 -19.50 9.47 -12.48
CA TRP A 293 -19.32 9.78 -11.06
C TRP A 293 -18.47 11.04 -10.87
N LEU A 294 -17.31 11.14 -11.53
CA LEU A 294 -16.45 12.32 -11.43
C LEU A 294 -17.18 13.60 -11.85
N VAL A 295 -17.96 13.56 -12.94
CA VAL A 295 -18.75 14.71 -13.38
C VAL A 295 -19.79 15.09 -12.33
N ILE A 296 -20.61 14.14 -11.88
CA ILE A 296 -21.68 14.41 -10.91
C ILE A 296 -21.12 14.94 -9.58
N SER A 297 -20.09 14.28 -9.07
CA SER A 297 -19.55 14.50 -7.73
C SER A 297 -18.70 15.76 -7.61
N TYR A 298 -18.12 16.23 -8.72
CA TYR A 298 -17.27 17.43 -8.71
C TYR A 298 -17.87 18.63 -9.44
N ALA A 299 -18.98 18.49 -10.18
CA ALA A 299 -19.64 19.62 -10.86
C ALA A 299 -20.13 20.73 -9.92
N LYS A 300 -20.41 20.41 -8.65
CA LYS A 300 -20.95 21.35 -7.65
C LYS A 300 -19.91 21.84 -6.64
N LYS A 301 -18.70 21.27 -6.62
CA LYS A 301 -17.69 21.69 -5.66
C LYS A 301 -17.07 22.98 -6.16
N GLU A 302 -17.07 24.01 -5.31
CA GLU A 302 -16.24 25.19 -5.55
C GLU A 302 -14.80 24.72 -5.77
N SER A 303 -14.14 25.33 -6.76
CA SER A 303 -12.77 25.03 -7.13
C SER A 303 -11.80 25.50 -6.04
N GLY A 304 -11.87 24.91 -4.84
CA GLY A 304 -10.73 24.91 -3.93
C GLY A 304 -9.55 24.30 -4.69
N ALA A 305 -8.37 24.87 -4.51
CA ALA A 305 -7.18 24.38 -5.19
C ALA A 305 -6.82 22.99 -4.63
N PHE A 306 -7.33 21.92 -5.27
CA PHE A 306 -6.88 20.54 -5.00
C PHE A 306 -5.41 20.34 -5.37
N LEU A 307 -4.84 21.28 -6.13
CA LEU A 307 -3.47 21.25 -6.60
C LEU A 307 -2.67 22.32 -5.90
N LEU A 308 -1.44 21.98 -5.53
CA LEU A 308 -0.49 22.94 -4.97
C LEU A 308 -0.23 24.08 -5.96
N PRO A 309 -0.21 25.35 -5.50
CA PRO A 309 0.16 26.46 -6.35
C PRO A 309 1.62 26.31 -6.81
N SER A 310 1.85 26.51 -8.11
CA SER A 310 3.19 26.54 -8.69
C SER A 310 3.96 27.81 -8.30
N SER A 311 3.23 28.90 -8.03
CA SER A 311 3.70 30.20 -7.56
C SER A 311 2.58 30.92 -6.81
N GLY A 312 2.88 31.72 -5.80
CA GLY A 312 1.85 32.39 -5.00
C GLY A 312 2.41 33.44 -4.03
N THR A 313 1.50 34.16 -3.38
CA THR A 313 1.80 35.23 -2.41
C THR A 313 2.04 34.71 -0.99
N GLU A 314 1.67 33.46 -0.69
CA GLU A 314 1.98 32.80 0.59
C GLU A 314 3.27 31.97 0.46
N PRO A 315 4.40 32.44 1.02
CA PRO A 315 5.73 31.97 0.64
C PRO A 315 6.17 30.63 1.26
N GLY A 316 5.30 29.92 1.99
CA GLY A 316 5.72 28.82 2.87
C GLY A 316 5.73 27.42 2.25
N TYR A 317 4.78 27.11 1.36
CA TYR A 317 4.53 25.73 0.93
C TYR A 317 4.02 25.68 -0.53
N MET A 318 4.92 25.90 -1.48
CA MET A 318 4.65 25.81 -2.92
C MET A 318 5.11 24.48 -3.50
N LEU A 319 4.65 24.16 -4.71
CA LEU A 319 4.99 22.93 -5.44
C LEU A 319 6.51 22.61 -5.46
N TRP A 320 7.35 23.64 -5.61
CA TRP A 320 8.81 23.49 -5.68
C TRP A 320 9.55 24.06 -4.46
N SER A 321 8.83 24.32 -3.37
CA SER A 321 9.45 24.78 -2.13
C SER A 321 10.28 23.66 -1.49
N SER A 322 11.34 24.03 -0.76
CA SER A 322 12.16 23.06 -0.03
C SER A 322 11.34 22.30 1.03
N ALA A 323 10.37 22.97 1.66
CA ALA A 323 9.45 22.35 2.63
C ALA A 323 8.66 21.19 2.00
N HIS A 324 8.04 21.42 0.85
CA HIS A 324 7.28 20.38 0.14
C HIS A 324 8.17 19.22 -0.31
N ILE A 325 9.37 19.49 -0.84
CA ILE A 325 10.32 18.44 -1.23
C ILE A 325 10.74 17.59 -0.02
N ILE A 326 11.01 18.24 1.12
CA ILE A 326 11.35 17.54 2.37
C ILE A 326 10.19 16.66 2.84
N ASP A 327 8.96 17.15 2.76
CA ASP A 327 7.77 16.37 3.13
C ASP A 327 7.52 15.19 2.20
N ILE A 328 7.75 15.33 0.88
CA ILE A 328 7.75 14.20 -0.06
C ILE A 328 8.80 13.15 0.36
N ILE A 329 10.00 13.58 0.76
CA ILE A 329 11.06 12.66 1.21
C ILE A 329 10.61 11.93 2.47
N ASN A 330 10.07 12.65 3.47
CA ASN A 330 9.52 12.05 4.68
C ASN A 330 8.45 11.01 4.38
N GLU A 331 7.49 11.36 3.51
CA GLU A 331 6.39 10.49 3.13
C GLU A 331 6.89 9.22 2.42
N LEU A 332 7.89 9.35 1.53
CA LEU A 332 8.52 8.20 0.89
C LEU A 332 9.24 7.28 1.89
N PHE A 333 9.95 7.83 2.88
CA PHE A 333 10.63 7.02 3.90
C PHE A 333 9.67 6.38 4.90
N LEU A 334 8.58 7.08 5.25
CA LEU A 334 7.56 6.58 6.15
C LEU A 334 6.77 5.44 5.50
N ILE A 335 6.29 5.64 4.26
CA ILE A 335 5.41 4.70 3.58
C ILE A 335 6.17 3.60 2.85
N CYS A 336 7.32 3.92 2.26
CA CYS A 336 8.16 2.98 1.52
C CYS A 336 9.55 2.84 2.19
N PRO A 337 9.65 2.31 3.42
CA PRO A 337 10.91 2.30 4.18
C PRO A 337 12.06 1.57 3.47
N ALA A 338 11.75 0.64 2.56
CA ALA A 338 12.72 -0.09 1.74
C ALA A 338 13.08 0.60 0.41
N ILE A 339 12.64 1.85 0.15
CA ILE A 339 12.76 2.53 -1.15
C ILE A 339 14.20 2.56 -1.67
N LEU A 340 15.16 2.95 -0.82
CA LEU A 340 16.57 3.03 -1.21
C LEU A 340 17.13 1.67 -1.59
N VAL A 341 16.86 0.64 -0.79
CA VAL A 341 17.30 -0.74 -1.05
C VAL A 341 16.75 -1.22 -2.38
N MET A 342 15.47 -0.96 -2.66
CA MET A 342 14.81 -1.41 -3.89
C MET A 342 15.33 -0.68 -5.13
N LEU A 343 15.48 0.65 -5.06
CA LEU A 343 16.03 1.45 -6.16
C LEU A 343 17.44 0.98 -6.55
N LEU A 344 18.29 0.71 -5.56
CA LEU A 344 19.65 0.22 -5.81
C LEU A 344 19.66 -1.20 -6.40
N LEU A 345 18.71 -2.05 -6.02
CA LEU A 345 18.56 -3.41 -6.56
C LEU A 345 18.05 -3.43 -8.01
N GLN A 346 17.26 -2.45 -8.43
CA GLN A 346 16.72 -2.37 -9.80
C GLN A 346 17.78 -2.14 -10.88
N GLN A 347 18.88 -1.47 -10.55
CA GLN A 347 19.93 -1.09 -11.49
C GLN A 347 20.65 -2.30 -12.15
N ARG A 348 20.34 -3.53 -11.71
CA ARG A 348 21.14 -4.72 -12.02
C ARG A 348 20.49 -5.76 -12.93
N GLY A 349 19.30 -5.54 -13.49
CA GLY A 349 18.66 -6.61 -14.28
C GLY A 349 17.67 -6.18 -15.35
N LYS A 350 17.95 -6.58 -16.60
CA LYS A 350 16.89 -6.79 -17.59
C LYS A 350 16.07 -7.99 -17.14
N SER A 351 14.75 -7.84 -17.05
CA SER A 351 13.91 -8.96 -16.68
C SER A 351 14.00 -10.08 -17.72
N PRO A 352 14.12 -11.34 -17.30
CA PRO A 352 14.27 -12.46 -18.23
C PRO A 352 12.98 -12.81 -18.98
N THR A 353 11.79 -12.31 -18.56
CA THR A 353 10.52 -12.73 -19.14
C THR A 353 9.61 -11.58 -19.62
N VAL A 354 8.90 -11.81 -20.73
CA VAL A 354 7.86 -10.91 -21.25
C VAL A 354 6.77 -10.64 -20.20
N LYS A 355 6.43 -11.64 -19.38
CA LYS A 355 5.43 -11.52 -18.31
C LYS A 355 5.86 -10.49 -17.26
N SER A 356 7.11 -10.58 -16.81
CA SER A 356 7.64 -9.64 -15.84
C SER A 356 7.77 -8.23 -16.42
N ASN A 357 8.12 -8.06 -17.69
CA ASN A 357 8.11 -6.74 -18.34
C ASN A 357 6.70 -6.13 -18.37
N ARG A 358 5.67 -6.92 -18.67
CA ARG A 358 4.27 -6.43 -18.63
C ARG A 358 3.87 -6.03 -17.21
N LEU A 359 4.19 -6.85 -16.20
CA LEU A 359 3.91 -6.51 -14.80
C LEU A 359 4.60 -5.20 -14.39
N ARG A 360 5.90 -5.05 -14.70
CA ARG A 360 6.65 -3.82 -14.44
C ARG A 360 6.02 -2.61 -15.10
N LEU A 361 5.57 -2.73 -16.35
CA LEU A 361 4.91 -1.63 -17.04
C LEU A 361 3.56 -1.29 -16.41
N VAL A 362 2.72 -2.29 -16.11
CA VAL A 362 1.40 -2.06 -15.49
C VAL A 362 1.55 -1.34 -14.15
N PHE A 363 2.40 -1.83 -13.25
CA PHE A 363 2.58 -1.21 -11.94
C PHE A 363 3.44 0.06 -12.01
N GLY A 364 4.33 0.18 -13.00
CA GLY A 364 5.08 1.41 -13.27
C GLY A 364 4.16 2.57 -13.68
N LEU A 365 3.12 2.30 -14.48
CA LEU A 365 2.10 3.30 -14.82
C LEU A 365 1.29 3.75 -13.60
N ALA A 366 0.91 2.81 -12.72
CA ALA A 366 0.23 3.14 -11.46
C ALA A 366 1.14 3.93 -10.51
N ALA A 367 2.39 3.51 -10.37
CA ALA A 367 3.39 4.20 -9.55
C ALA A 367 3.66 5.62 -10.06
N LEU A 368 3.80 5.82 -11.37
CA LEU A 368 3.96 7.15 -11.95
C LEU A 368 2.74 8.04 -11.66
N SER A 369 1.54 7.50 -11.79
CA SER A 369 0.30 8.23 -11.47
C SER A 369 0.22 8.57 -9.98
N GLY A 370 0.64 7.64 -9.11
CA GLY A 370 0.75 7.87 -7.67
C GLY A 370 1.79 8.94 -7.30
N LEU A 371 2.93 8.97 -8.00
CA LEU A 371 3.94 10.04 -7.83
C LEU A 371 3.41 11.40 -8.31
N VAL A 372 2.59 11.44 -9.36
CA VAL A 372 1.90 12.67 -9.77
C VAL A 372 0.96 13.14 -8.65
N VAL A 373 0.19 12.26 -8.02
CA VAL A 373 -0.63 12.64 -6.86
C VAL A 373 0.24 13.21 -5.74
N LEU A 374 1.31 12.50 -5.36
CA LEU A 374 2.23 12.91 -4.30
C LEU A 374 2.82 14.31 -4.53
N VAL A 375 3.17 14.63 -5.78
CA VAL A 375 3.80 15.90 -6.13
C VAL A 375 2.77 17.02 -6.27
N PHE A 376 1.60 16.76 -6.84
CA PHE A 376 0.70 17.83 -7.25
C PHE A 376 -0.49 18.07 -6.32
N VAL A 377 -0.93 17.08 -5.54
CA VAL A 377 -2.11 17.22 -4.67
C VAL A 377 -1.74 17.95 -3.38
N ASP A 378 -2.52 18.97 -3.04
CA ASP A 378 -2.35 19.77 -1.84
C ASP A 378 -2.79 19.01 -0.57
N PRO A 379 -1.88 18.77 0.40
CA PRO A 379 -2.24 18.19 1.68
C PRO A 379 -2.92 19.25 2.55
N GLN A 380 -4.25 19.25 2.60
CA GLN A 380 -5.03 20.26 3.31
C GLN A 380 -4.66 20.38 4.80
N LEU A 381 -4.20 19.28 5.42
CA LEU A 381 -3.76 19.25 6.82
C LEU A 381 -2.23 19.22 6.97
N GLY A 382 -1.49 19.24 5.86
CA GLY A 382 -0.05 19.00 5.78
C GLY A 382 0.29 17.50 5.64
N MET A 383 1.36 17.17 4.90
CA MET A 383 1.67 15.77 4.54
C MET A 383 1.80 14.83 5.74
N ALA A 384 2.32 15.32 6.87
CA ALA A 384 2.45 14.51 8.08
C ALA A 384 1.10 14.04 8.64
N ARG A 385 0.05 14.87 8.53
CA ARG A 385 -1.30 14.56 9.00
C ARG A 385 -2.10 13.78 7.96
N ASP A 386 -1.86 14.05 6.68
CA ASP A 386 -2.47 13.38 5.52
C ASP A 386 -1.62 12.22 4.98
N CYS A 387 -0.77 11.59 5.81
CA CYS A 387 0.11 10.50 5.35
C CYS A 387 -0.70 9.27 4.90
N ASP A 388 -1.90 9.08 5.43
CA ASP A 388 -2.87 8.08 4.99
C ASP A 388 -3.37 8.31 3.55
N LEU A 389 -3.63 9.57 3.17
CA LEU A 389 -3.98 9.96 1.81
C LEU A 389 -2.89 9.54 0.83
N TYR A 390 -1.61 9.80 1.14
CA TYR A 390 -0.49 9.46 0.26
C TYR A 390 -0.03 8.01 0.38
N ALA A 391 -0.38 7.31 1.46
CA ALA A 391 -0.03 5.91 1.60
C ALA A 391 -0.61 5.04 0.48
N LEU A 392 -1.85 5.31 0.05
CA LEU A 392 -2.52 4.62 -1.06
C LEU A 392 -1.76 4.72 -2.40
N PRO A 393 -1.44 5.91 -2.93
CA PRO A 393 -0.67 6.03 -4.16
C PRO A 393 0.73 5.44 -4.03
N LEU A 394 1.36 5.60 -2.88
CA LEU A 394 2.68 5.04 -2.61
C LEU A 394 2.69 3.52 -2.47
N LEU A 395 1.56 2.87 -2.17
CA LEU A 395 1.45 1.40 -2.25
C LEU A 395 1.71 0.89 -3.68
N SER A 396 1.25 1.62 -4.70
CA SER A 396 1.54 1.28 -6.11
C SER A 396 3.03 1.42 -6.42
N LEU A 397 3.68 2.47 -5.90
CA LEU A 397 5.13 2.63 -5.99
C LEU A 397 5.86 1.48 -5.29
N ASN A 398 5.46 1.13 -4.07
CA ASN A 398 6.04 0.04 -3.31
C ASN A 398 6.01 -1.30 -4.08
N ILE A 399 4.89 -1.60 -4.72
CA ILE A 399 4.71 -2.80 -5.56
C ILE A 399 5.56 -2.73 -6.83
N ALA A 400 5.57 -1.58 -7.52
CA ALA A 400 6.38 -1.38 -8.71
C ALA A 400 7.87 -1.53 -8.40
N LEU A 401 8.31 -1.00 -7.26
CA LEU A 401 9.69 -1.09 -6.79
C LEU A 401 10.12 -2.55 -6.63
N PHE A 402 9.29 -3.35 -5.95
CA PHE A 402 9.52 -4.77 -5.73
C PHE A 402 9.57 -5.59 -7.02
N LEU A 403 8.63 -5.35 -7.94
CA LEU A 403 8.57 -6.06 -9.22
C LEU A 403 9.67 -5.63 -10.21
N GLY A 404 10.24 -4.44 -10.00
CA GLY A 404 11.38 -3.92 -10.74
C GLY A 404 12.68 -4.68 -10.45
N VAL A 405 12.80 -5.32 -9.27
CA VAL A 405 13.99 -6.09 -8.88
C VAL A 405 14.06 -7.41 -9.66
N ASP A 406 15.27 -7.79 -10.09
CA ASP A 406 15.54 -9.11 -10.67
C ASP A 406 15.89 -10.12 -9.58
N TRP A 407 14.85 -10.70 -8.98
CA TRP A 407 14.98 -11.66 -7.88
C TRP A 407 15.66 -12.97 -8.28
N SER A 408 15.84 -13.27 -9.58
CA SER A 408 16.54 -14.48 -10.02
C SER A 408 18.03 -14.45 -9.66
N LYS A 409 18.61 -13.24 -9.62
CA LYS A 409 19.97 -13.01 -9.13
C LYS A 409 20.02 -13.09 -7.61
N ALA A 410 18.92 -12.73 -6.95
CA ALA A 410 18.82 -12.80 -5.51
C ALA A 410 18.61 -14.21 -4.96
N SER A 411 18.00 -15.13 -5.73
CA SER A 411 17.81 -16.52 -5.28
C SER A 411 19.08 -17.38 -5.32
N THR A 412 20.20 -16.82 -5.80
CA THR A 412 21.53 -17.45 -5.68
C THR A 412 22.23 -17.12 -4.35
N PHE A 413 21.60 -16.27 -3.53
CA PHE A 413 21.96 -15.99 -2.14
C PHE A 413 21.36 -17.08 -1.24
#